data_AF-A0A2E0RXH6-F1
#
_entry.id   AF-A0A2E0RXH6-F1
#
_cell.length_a   1.000
_cell.length_b   1.000
_cell.length_c   1.000
_cell.angle_alpha   90.00
_cell.angle_beta   90.00
_cell.angle_gamma   90.00
#
_symmetry.space_group_name_H-M   'P 1'
#
loop_
_entity.id
_entity.type
_entity.pdbx_description
1 polymer ?
#
loop_
_entity_poly.entity_id
_entity_poly.type
_entity_poly.pdbx_seq_one_letter_code
_entity_poly.pdbx_strand_id
1 'polypeptide(L)'
;MPHMARPAPVSSPERRQTDPHPLEHLTPQERAVYQVLEHHAGRVLSRAELARRAGIGDLSARRCDSLIVGIRRSIGADRVRTVRRRGWMLVV
;
A
#
# COMPACT_ATOMS: atom_id res chain seq x y z
N MET A 1 -45.76 -28.42 -23.72
CA MET A 1 -44.56 -29.08 -23.16
C MET A 1 -43.66 -27.99 -22.54
N PRO A 2 -43.01 -28.25 -21.40
CA PRO A 2 -42.57 -27.26 -20.43
C PRO A 2 -41.06 -26.93 -20.51
N HIS A 3 -40.72 -25.74 -19.99
CA HIS A 3 -39.59 -25.40 -19.09
C HIS A 3 -38.11 -25.64 -19.47
N MET A 4 -37.31 -24.62 -19.09
CA MET A 4 -35.87 -24.62 -18.75
C MET A 4 -34.87 -24.60 -19.93
N ALA A 5 -33.82 -23.78 -19.98
CA ALA A 5 -33.18 -22.95 -18.96
C ALA A 5 -32.34 -21.85 -19.64
N ARG A 6 -32.39 -20.62 -19.10
CA ARG A 6 -31.18 -19.78 -18.94
C ARG A 6 -30.47 -20.29 -17.66
N PRO A 7 -29.17 -20.03 -17.39
CA PRO A 7 -28.10 -19.45 -18.21
C PRO A 7 -26.75 -20.21 -18.06
N ALA A 8 -25.77 -19.90 -18.92
CA ALA A 8 -24.36 -19.84 -18.52
C ALA A 8 -23.60 -19.01 -19.57
N PRO A 9 -23.46 -17.68 -19.40
CA PRO A 9 -22.36 -17.01 -20.07
C PRO A 9 -21.08 -17.63 -19.52
N VAL A 10 -20.35 -18.28 -20.42
CA VAL A 10 -18.99 -18.77 -20.23
C VAL A 10 -18.19 -17.76 -19.40
N SER A 11 -17.55 -18.29 -18.37
CA SER A 11 -16.73 -17.60 -17.39
C SER A 11 -15.94 -16.48 -18.05
N SER A 12 -16.27 -15.24 -17.69
CA SER A 12 -15.36 -14.12 -17.82
C SER A 12 -13.99 -14.63 -17.36
N PRO A 13 -12.93 -14.60 -18.19
CA PRO A 13 -11.61 -14.57 -17.61
C PRO A 13 -11.63 -13.31 -16.77
N GLU A 14 -11.60 -13.50 -15.47
CA GLU A 14 -11.16 -12.52 -14.52
C GLU A 14 -9.73 -12.18 -14.96
N ARG A 15 -9.61 -11.37 -16.02
CA ARG A 15 -8.54 -10.40 -16.13
C ARG A 15 -8.66 -9.70 -14.80
N ARG A 16 -7.85 -10.17 -13.85
CA ARG A 16 -7.54 -9.51 -12.60
C ARG A 16 -7.28 -8.11 -13.08
N GLN A 17 -8.30 -7.25 -12.96
CA GLN A 17 -8.19 -5.88 -13.37
C GLN A 17 -7.11 -5.42 -12.44
N THR A 18 -5.90 -5.32 -12.97
CA THR A 18 -4.86 -4.50 -12.41
C THR A 18 -5.46 -3.11 -12.53
N ASP A 19 -6.39 -2.79 -11.62
CA ASP A 19 -6.62 -1.43 -11.16
C ASP A 19 -5.22 -0.84 -11.16
N PRO A 20 -4.91 0.16 -12.01
CA PRO A 20 -3.55 0.66 -12.18
C PRO A 20 -3.05 0.89 -10.78
N HIS A 21 -2.21 -0.04 -10.30
CA HIS A 21 -2.13 -0.25 -8.87
C HIS A 21 -1.62 1.09 -8.38
N PRO A 22 -2.20 1.71 -7.34
CA PRO A 22 -1.66 2.97 -6.85
C PRO A 22 -0.15 2.87 -6.56
N LEU A 23 0.34 1.63 -6.41
CA LEU A 23 1.72 1.14 -6.37
C LEU A 23 2.61 1.41 -7.60
N GLU A 24 2.07 1.53 -8.81
CA GLU A 24 2.83 1.72 -10.05
C GLU A 24 3.36 3.14 -10.22
N HIS A 25 2.72 4.13 -9.59
CA HIS A 25 3.20 5.51 -9.56
C HIS A 25 4.20 5.78 -8.42
N LEU A 26 4.43 4.82 -7.52
CA LEU A 26 5.38 5.03 -6.43
C LEU A 26 6.81 4.88 -6.93
N THR A 27 7.64 5.81 -6.50
CA THR A 27 9.08 5.71 -6.65
C THR A 27 9.60 4.44 -5.98
N PRO A 28 10.76 3.90 -6.41
CA PRO A 28 11.34 2.70 -5.80
C PRO A 28 11.55 2.85 -4.28
N GLN A 29 11.84 4.06 -3.79
CA GLN A 29 11.95 4.36 -2.36
C GLN A 29 10.60 4.26 -1.66
N GLU A 30 9.56 4.85 -2.22
CA GLU A 30 8.22 4.78 -1.64
C GLU A 30 7.68 3.34 -1.65
N ARG A 31 7.96 2.58 -2.72
CA ARG A 31 7.62 1.16 -2.82
C ARG A 31 8.34 0.34 -1.74
N ALA A 32 9.62 0.59 -1.49
CA ALA A 32 10.35 -0.07 -0.41
C ALA A 32 9.75 0.25 0.97
N VAL A 33 9.40 1.52 1.21
CA VAL A 33 8.71 1.93 2.45
C VAL A 33 7.35 1.27 2.60
N TYR A 34 6.58 1.20 1.51
CA TYR A 34 5.29 0.53 1.49
C TYR A 34 5.40 -0.97 1.76
N GLN A 35 6.34 -1.68 1.14
CA GLN A 35 6.58 -3.10 1.38
C GLN A 35 6.90 -3.39 2.85
N VAL A 36 7.69 -2.53 3.50
CA VAL A 36 7.99 -2.67 4.93
C VAL A 36 6.73 -2.45 5.77
N LEU A 37 5.91 -1.46 5.42
CA LEU A 37 4.63 -1.19 6.08
C LEU A 37 3.64 -2.34 5.89
N GLU A 38 3.58 -2.95 4.72
CA GLU A 38 2.73 -4.10 4.39
C GLU A 38 3.19 -5.36 5.12
N HIS A 39 4.49 -5.64 5.14
CA HIS A 39 5.07 -6.75 5.88
C HIS A 39 4.84 -6.64 7.40
N HIS A 40 4.65 -5.41 7.90
CA HIS A 40 4.32 -5.12 9.29
C HIS A 40 2.94 -4.48 9.45
N ALA A 41 1.98 -4.85 8.59
CA ALA A 41 0.62 -4.36 8.69
C ALA A 41 0.05 -4.59 10.10
N GLY A 42 -0.62 -3.59 10.65
CA GLY A 42 -1.13 -3.59 12.03
C GLY A 42 -0.08 -3.28 13.11
N ARG A 43 1.20 -3.07 12.77
CA ARG A 43 2.24 -2.66 13.72
C ARG A 43 2.66 -1.21 13.51
N VAL A 44 2.93 -0.50 14.60
CA VAL A 44 3.48 0.85 14.55
C VAL A 44 4.99 0.77 14.32
N LEU A 45 5.45 1.31 13.19
CA LEU A 45 6.86 1.46 12.86
C LEU A 45 7.30 2.90 13.10
N SER A 46 8.34 3.07 13.91
CA SER A 46 8.97 4.38 14.13
C SER A 46 9.73 4.86 12.90
N ARG A 47 9.95 6.16 12.80
CA ARG A 47 10.64 6.77 11.65
C ARG A 47 12.02 6.17 11.39
N ALA A 48 12.82 5.97 12.43
CA ALA A 48 14.13 5.32 12.32
C ALA A 48 14.01 3.85 11.88
N GLU A 49 13.06 3.11 12.44
CA GLU A 49 12.82 1.70 12.13
C GLU A 49 12.39 1.52 10.66
N LEU A 50 11.45 2.36 10.22
CA LEU A 50 10.96 2.39 8.86
C LEU A 50 12.07 2.76 7.89
N ALA A 51 12.86 3.79 8.22
CA ALA A 51 13.95 4.23 7.36
C ALA A 51 15.04 3.16 7.22
N ARG A 52 15.40 2.50 8.32
CA ARG A 52 16.39 1.42 8.35
C ARG A 52 15.94 0.20 7.55
N ARG A 53 14.67 -0.22 7.73
CA ARG A 53 14.10 -1.38 7.02
C ARG A 53 13.87 -1.11 5.53
N ALA A 54 13.48 0.10 5.16
CA ALA A 54 13.25 0.48 3.77
C ALA A 54 14.54 0.85 3.02
N GLY A 55 15.72 0.75 3.65
CA GLY A 55 17.00 1.10 3.04
C GLY A 55 17.18 2.61 2.81
N ILE A 56 16.38 3.44 3.48
CA ILE A 56 16.44 4.91 3.42
C ILE A 56 16.99 5.51 4.72
N GLY A 57 17.71 4.74 5.52
CA GLY A 57 18.23 5.16 6.83
C GLY A 57 19.14 6.40 6.78
N ASP A 58 19.79 6.62 5.64
CA ASP A 58 20.66 7.77 5.38
C ASP A 58 19.87 9.05 4.98
N LEU A 59 18.58 8.91 4.66
CA LEU A 59 17.75 10.02 4.21
C LEU A 59 17.24 10.83 5.40
N SER A 60 17.35 12.16 5.27
CA SER A 60 16.87 13.11 6.28
C SER A 60 15.39 12.87 6.64
N ALA A 61 15.03 13.11 7.90
CA ALA A 61 13.67 12.91 8.42
C ALA A 61 12.58 13.59 7.58
N ARG A 62 12.90 14.72 6.93
CA ARG A 62 12.03 15.43 5.99
C ARG A 62 11.71 14.59 4.75
N ARG A 63 12.69 13.90 4.18
CA ARG A 63 12.51 13.07 2.99
C ARG A 63 11.67 11.84 3.30
N CYS A 64 11.89 11.24 4.48
CA CYS A 64 11.03 10.17 4.98
C CYS A 64 9.57 10.64 5.13
N ASP A 65 9.33 11.87 5.60
CA ASP A 65 7.99 12.46 5.67
C ASP A 65 7.36 12.63 4.28
N SER A 66 8.13 13.18 3.33
CA SER A 66 7.68 13.36 1.95
C SER A 66 7.32 12.03 1.27
N LEU A 67 8.10 10.97 1.48
CA LEU A 67 7.80 9.62 0.97
C LEU A 67 6.49 9.10 1.57
N ILE A 68 6.27 9.24 2.88
CA ILE A 68 5.01 8.86 3.51
C ILE A 68 3.82 9.64 2.95
N VAL A 69 3.98 10.94 2.71
CA VAL A 69 2.93 11.78 2.12
C VAL A 69 2.63 11.34 0.68
N GLY A 70 3.64 11.02 -0.11
CA GLY A 70 3.48 10.50 -1.48
C GLY A 70 2.80 9.14 -1.53
N ILE A 71 3.20 8.21 -0.65
CA ILE A 71 2.52 6.93 -0.45
C ILE A 71 1.06 7.16 -0.09
N ARG A 72 0.76 8.00 0.91
CA ARG A 72 -0.61 8.29 1.35
C ARG A 72 -1.49 8.88 0.25
N ARG A 73 -0.94 9.70 -0.64
CA ARG A 73 -1.68 10.22 -1.80
C ARG A 73 -1.97 9.12 -2.82
N SER A 74 -1.03 8.20 -3.00
CA SER A 74 -1.15 7.13 -3.98
C SER A 74 -2.10 6.03 -3.50
N ILE A 75 -1.84 5.41 -2.35
CA ILE A 75 -2.63 4.24 -1.86
C ILE A 75 -3.87 4.60 -1.04
N GLY A 76 -4.05 5.89 -0.74
CA GLY A 76 -5.09 6.38 0.14
C GLY A 76 -4.61 6.55 1.59
N ALA A 77 -4.91 7.72 2.16
CA ALA A 77 -4.56 8.07 3.53
C ALA A 77 -5.24 7.19 4.59
N ASP A 78 -6.30 6.48 4.21
CA ASP A 78 -7.04 5.55 5.05
C ASP A 78 -6.19 4.32 5.44
N ARG A 79 -5.37 3.84 4.50
CA ARG A 79 -4.49 2.68 4.74
C ARG A 79 -3.25 2.99 5.58
N VAL A 80 -2.82 4.25 5.67
CA VAL A 80 -1.64 4.62 6.48
C VAL A 80 -2.05 5.49 7.64
N ARG A 81 -2.12 4.88 8.83
CA ARG A 81 -2.45 5.57 10.07
C ARG A 81 -1.21 6.16 10.71
N THR A 82 -1.24 7.47 10.94
CA THR A 82 -0.15 8.17 11.64
C THR A 82 -0.39 8.11 13.15
N VAL A 83 0.54 7.50 13.89
CA VAL A 83 0.52 7.41 15.34
C VAL A 83 1.45 8.47 15.91
N ARG A 84 0.88 9.57 16.41
CA ARG A 84 1.64 10.70 16.97
C ARG A 84 2.66 10.20 18.01
N ARG A 85 3.90 10.70 17.91
CA ARG A 85 5.07 10.33 18.76
C ARG A 85 5.54 8.88 18.68
N ARG A 86 4.89 7.98 17.92
CA ARG A 86 5.37 6.59 17.73
C ARG A 86 5.78 6.26 16.30
N GLY A 87 5.08 6.78 15.29
CA GLY A 87 5.40 6.55 13.87
C GLY A 87 4.18 6.31 13.01
N TRP A 88 4.26 5.34 12.09
CA TRP A 88 3.19 5.01 11.14
C TRP A 88 2.83 3.54 11.22
N MET A 89 1.57 3.24 10.93
CA MET A 89 1.02 1.90 10.87
C MET A 89 0.24 1.76 9.57
N LEU A 90 0.42 0.62 8.90
CA LEU A 90 -0.48 0.24 7.82
C LEU A 90 -1.72 -0.43 8.41
N VAL A 91 -2.90 0.02 8.02
CA VAL A 91 -4.18 -0.60 8.30
C VAL A 91 -4.60 -1.31 7.01
N VAL A 92 -4.80 -2.62 7.13
CA VAL A 92 -5.24 -3.51 6.04
C VAL A 92 -6.73 -3.82 6.18
#